data_AF-A0A1G3XQW7-F1
#
_entry.id   AF-A0A1G3XQW7-F1
#
_cell.length_a   1.000
_cell.length_b   1.000
_cell.length_c   1.000
_cell.angle_alpha   90.00
_cell.angle_beta   90.00
_cell.angle_gamma   90.00
#
_symmetry.space_group_name_H-M   'P 1'
#
loop_
_entity.id
_entity.type
_entity.pdbx_description
1 polymer ?
#
loop_
_entity_poly.entity_id
_entity_poly.type
_entity_poly.pdbx_seq_one_letter_code
_entity_poly.pdbx_strand_id
1 'polypeptide(L)'
;MGFGIQEVFKKFLDDLIKKGELSESQAAKLLKEWTEEAGKTSEQLSKNISELVTRTLKKMNLPTKDDIEKLNKEVRSLSKRLSKLEGVKDEGQKE
;
A
#
# COMPACT_ATOMS: atom_id res chain seq x y z
N MET A 1 -13.69 -4.12 1.89
CA MET A 1 -14.24 -5.44 2.28
C MET A 1 -14.90 -5.45 3.68
N GLY A 2 -15.25 -4.32 4.29
CA GLY A 2 -15.77 -4.29 5.68
C GLY A 2 -17.31 -4.26 5.85
N PHE A 3 -18.07 -3.99 4.78
CA PHE A 3 -19.51 -3.70 4.90
C PHE A 3 -20.36 -4.87 5.44
N GLY A 4 -20.03 -6.11 5.10
CA GLY A 4 -20.79 -7.28 5.58
C GLY A 4 -20.64 -7.56 7.09
N ILE A 5 -19.49 -7.24 7.68
CA ILE A 5 -19.23 -7.49 9.11
C ILE A 5 -19.98 -6.47 9.98
N GLN A 6 -20.10 -5.22 9.51
CA GLN A 6 -20.90 -4.21 10.20
C GLN A 6 -22.39 -4.59 10.21
N GLU A 7 -22.91 -5.15 9.12
CA GLU A 7 -24.30 -5.63 9.04
C GLU A 7 -24.58 -6.75 10.08
N VAL A 8 -23.66 -7.70 10.21
CA VAL A 8 -23.75 -8.81 11.17
C VAL A 8 -23.66 -8.29 12.60
N PHE A 9 -22.77 -7.34 12.87
CA PHE A 9 -22.61 -6.74 14.20
C PHE A 9 -23.84 -5.91 14.61
N LYS A 10 -24.44 -5.16 13.67
CA LYS A 10 -25.72 -4.46 13.90
C LYS A 10 -26.82 -5.45 14.27
N LYS A 11 -26.98 -6.54 13.51
CA LYS A 11 -27.98 -7.57 13.81
C LYS A 11 -27.77 -8.21 15.18
N PHE A 12 -26.52 -8.46 15.56
CA PHE A 12 -26.18 -8.97 16.89
C PHE A 12 -26.63 -7.99 17.99
N LEU A 13 -26.32 -6.71 17.85
CA LEU A 13 -26.77 -5.68 18.80
C LEU A 13 -28.30 -5.57 18.85
N ASP A 14 -28.99 -5.63 17.71
CA ASP A 14 -30.45 -5.60 17.64
C ASP A 14 -31.09 -6.79 18.38
N ASP A 15 -30.49 -7.98 18.28
CA ASP A 15 -30.97 -9.16 19.02
C ASP A 15 -30.76 -9.02 20.53
N LEU A 16 -29.67 -8.38 20.97
CA LEU A 16 -29.45 -8.06 22.39
C LEU A 16 -30.46 -7.03 22.91
N ILE A 17 -30.83 -6.03 22.10
CA ILE A 17 -31.89 -5.08 22.45
C ILE A 17 -33.23 -5.81 22.59
N LYS A 18 -33.58 -6.68 21.63
CA LYS A 18 -34.83 -7.45 21.67
C LYS A 18 -34.93 -8.38 22.89
N LYS A 19 -33.81 -8.92 23.34
CA LYS A 19 -33.72 -9.75 24.54
C LYS A 19 -33.77 -8.92 25.83
N GLY A 20 -33.73 -7.59 25.74
CA GLY A 20 -33.68 -6.69 26.89
C GLY A 20 -32.32 -6.69 27.61
N GLU A 21 -31.30 -7.32 27.02
CA GLU A 21 -29.95 -7.41 27.58
C GLU A 21 -29.15 -6.12 27.35
N LEU A 22 -29.61 -5.27 26.44
CA LEU A 22 -28.95 -4.03 26.04
C LEU A 22 -29.97 -2.93 25.73
N SER A 23 -29.66 -1.68 26.09
CA SER A 23 -30.47 -0.54 25.66
C SER A 23 -30.05 -0.03 24.28
N GLU A 24 -30.95 0.65 23.56
CA GLU A 24 -30.64 1.26 22.26
C GLU A 24 -29.44 2.23 22.32
N SER A 25 -29.32 2.97 23.43
CA SER A 25 -28.19 3.88 23.67
C SER A 25 -26.85 3.15 23.78
N GLN A 26 -26.82 2.01 24.47
CA GLN A 26 -25.62 1.18 24.60
C GLN A 26 -25.25 0.52 23.26
N ALA A 27 -26.23 0.04 22.51
CA ALA A 27 -26.01 -0.53 21.18
C ALA A 27 -25.40 0.50 20.20
N ALA A 28 -25.96 1.72 20.17
CA ALA A 28 -25.46 2.78 19.32
C ALA A 28 -24.00 3.15 19.65
N LYS A 29 -23.63 3.11 20.94
CA LYS A 29 -22.26 3.35 21.40
C LYS A 29 -21.30 2.25 20.93
N LEU A 30 -21.66 0.98 21.12
CA LEU A 30 -20.83 -0.17 20.71
C LEU A 30 -20.63 -0.22 19.19
N LEU A 31 -21.68 0.06 18.42
CA LEU A 31 -21.60 0.14 16.96
C LEU A 31 -20.64 1.24 16.51
N LYS A 32 -20.68 2.40 17.17
CA LYS A 32 -19.79 3.52 16.89
C LYS A 32 -18.34 3.17 17.22
N GLU A 33 -18.09 2.61 18.40
CA GLU A 33 -16.75 2.17 18.82
C GLU A 33 -16.17 1.14 17.84
N TRP A 34 -16.93 0.11 17.47
CA TRP A 34 -16.52 -0.87 16.46
C TRP A 34 -16.19 -0.23 15.10
N THR A 35 -16.98 0.74 14.66
CA THR A 35 -16.77 1.41 13.37
C THR A 35 -15.51 2.27 13.38
N GLU A 36 -15.27 3.01 14.47
CA GLU A 36 -14.05 3.81 14.65
C GLU A 36 -12.80 2.93 14.77
N GLU A 37 -12.90 1.81 15.47
CA GLU A 37 -11.80 0.86 15.70
C GLU A 37 -11.48 0.04 14.44
N ALA A 38 -12.50 -0.39 13.70
CA ALA A 38 -12.35 -1.07 12.42
C ALA A 38 -11.71 -0.15 11.36
N GLY A 39 -12.06 1.14 11.35
CA GLY A 39 -11.45 2.14 10.48
C GLY A 39 -9.93 2.23 10.70
N LYS A 40 -9.51 2.44 11.95
CA LYS A 40 -8.08 2.55 12.33
C LYS A 40 -7.30 1.26 12.08
N THR A 41 -7.89 0.12 12.43
CA THR A 41 -7.25 -1.19 12.29
C THR A 41 -7.02 -1.55 10.82
N SER A 42 -7.96 -1.24 9.92
CA SER A 42 -7.83 -1.60 8.50
C SER A 42 -6.67 -0.91 7.78
N GLU A 43 -6.40 0.35 8.15
CA GLU A 43 -5.35 1.16 7.53
C GLU A 43 -3.96 0.69 8.00
N GLN A 44 -3.82 0.41 9.30
CA GLN A 44 -2.61 -0.21 9.85
C GLN A 44 -2.37 -1.61 9.28
N LEU A 45 -3.41 -2.43 9.12
CA LEU A 45 -3.31 -3.76 8.51
C LEU A 45 -2.82 -3.68 7.07
N SER A 46 -3.41 -2.78 6.27
CA SER A 46 -3.03 -2.60 4.86
C SER A 46 -1.57 -2.16 4.73
N LYS A 47 -1.11 -1.27 5.61
CA LYS A 47 0.27 -0.82 5.66
C LYS A 47 1.23 -1.94 6.07
N ASN A 48 0.89 -2.70 7.11
CA ASN A 48 1.69 -3.83 7.58
C ASN A 48 1.80 -4.95 6.52
N ILE A 49 0.71 -5.26 5.82
CA ILE A 49 0.68 -6.23 4.72
C ILE A 49 1.58 -5.76 3.57
N SER A 50 1.45 -4.49 3.17
CA SER A 50 2.28 -3.91 2.11
C SER A 50 3.77 -3.94 2.46
N GLU A 51 4.11 -3.63 3.71
CA GLU A 51 5.48 -3.74 4.22
C GLU A 51 5.99 -5.18 4.24
N LEU A 52 5.17 -6.13 4.69
CA LEU A 52 5.50 -7.57 4.70
C LEU A 52 5.76 -8.10 3.29
N VAL A 53 4.89 -7.78 2.33
CA VAL A 53 5.05 -8.16 0.92
C VAL A 53 6.33 -7.53 0.36
N THR A 54 6.53 -6.23 0.59
CA THR A 54 7.74 -5.52 0.14
C THR A 54 9.02 -6.13 0.73
N ARG A 55 9.04 -6.45 2.02
CA ARG A 55 10.19 -7.10 2.68
C ARG A 55 10.42 -8.51 2.14
N THR A 56 9.36 -9.27 1.87
CA THR A 56 9.46 -10.62 1.31
C THR A 56 10.01 -10.60 -0.11
N LEU A 57 9.49 -9.71 -0.96
CA LEU A 57 10.00 -9.50 -2.32
C LEU A 57 11.48 -9.09 -2.32
N LYS A 58 11.86 -8.16 -1.42
CA LYS A 58 13.27 -7.78 -1.22
C LYS A 58 14.15 -8.94 -0.77
N LYS A 59 13.65 -9.80 0.13
CA LYS A 59 14.39 -11.00 0.60
C LYS A 59 14.55 -12.06 -0.48
N MET A 60 13.63 -12.14 -1.45
CA MET A 60 13.76 -13.02 -2.62
C MET A 60 14.69 -12.45 -3.71
N ASN A 61 15.38 -11.34 -3.43
CA ASN A 61 16.28 -10.66 -4.37
C ASN A 61 15.59 -10.26 -5.68
N LEU A 62 14.25 -10.10 -5.66
CA LEU A 62 13.45 -9.67 -6.80
C LEU A 62 13.47 -8.14 -6.86
N PRO A 63 14.05 -7.54 -7.91
CA PRO A 63 14.03 -6.09 -8.07
C PRO A 63 12.60 -5.59 -8.26
N THR A 64 12.26 -4.50 -7.58
CA THR A 64 10.97 -3.84 -7.76
C THR A 64 10.95 -3.05 -9.07
N LYS A 65 9.77 -2.62 -9.50
CA LYS A 65 9.61 -1.79 -10.71
C LYS A 65 10.42 -0.48 -10.60
N ASP A 66 10.45 0.12 -9.40
CA ASP A 66 11.24 1.31 -9.10
C ASP A 66 12.75 1.06 -9.24
N ASP A 67 13.23 -0.10 -8.83
CA ASP A 67 14.65 -0.48 -8.97
C ASP A 67 15.04 -0.57 -10.45
N ILE A 68 14.16 -1.15 -11.29
CA ILE A 68 14.36 -1.23 -12.75
C ILE A 68 14.33 0.18 -13.39
N GLU A 69 13.44 1.07 -12.94
CA GLU A 69 13.40 2.45 -13.44
C GLU A 69 14.65 3.25 -13.05
N LYS A 70 15.15 3.09 -11.82
CA LYS A 70 16.41 3.71 -11.39
C LYS A 70 17.57 3.23 -12.25
N LEU A 71 17.68 1.92 -12.48
CA LEU A 71 18.73 1.35 -13.32
C LEU A 71 18.65 1.90 -14.75
N ASN A 72 17.46 1.98 -15.34
CA ASN A 72 17.28 2.58 -16.67
C ASN A 72 17.71 4.06 -16.73
N LYS A 73 17.42 4.84 -15.69
CA LYS A 73 17.86 6.24 -15.60
C LYS A 73 19.38 6.34 -15.51
N GLU A 74 20.01 5.50 -14.69
CA GLU A 74 21.46 5.45 -14.57
C GLU A 74 22.12 5.02 -15.87
N VAL A 75 21.63 3.96 -16.51
CA VAL A 75 22.11 3.50 -17.83
C VAL A 75 22.01 4.64 -18.85
N ARG A 76 20.87 5.34 -18.94
CA ARG A 76 20.72 6.49 -19.85
C ARG A 76 21.68 7.64 -19.53
N SER A 77 21.93 7.91 -18.25
CA SER A 77 22.88 8.94 -17.82
C SER A 77 24.31 8.57 -18.21
N LEU A 78 24.69 7.31 -17.97
CA LEU A 78 25.99 6.75 -18.36
C LEU A 78 26.15 6.75 -19.88
N SER A 79 25.14 6.30 -20.65
CA SER A 79 25.16 6.37 -22.11
C SER A 79 25.34 7.81 -22.60
N LYS A 80 24.63 8.79 -22.02
CA LYS A 80 24.80 10.21 -22.38
C LYS A 80 26.20 10.73 -22.07
N ARG A 81 26.79 10.33 -20.94
CA ARG A 81 28.15 10.71 -20.56
C ARG A 81 29.17 10.06 -21.50
N LEU A 82 28.98 8.79 -21.81
CA LEU A 82 29.82 8.05 -22.74
C LEU A 82 29.76 8.68 -24.14
N SER A 83 28.57 8.96 -24.68
CA SER A 83 28.44 9.67 -25.97
C SER A 83 29.04 11.07 -25.96
N LYS A 84 29.06 11.78 -24.82
CA LYS A 84 29.74 13.08 -24.70
C LYS A 84 31.27 12.94 -24.65
N LEU A 85 31.79 11.87 -24.03
CA LEU A 85 33.22 11.57 -24.00
C LEU A 85 33.72 11.02 -25.34
N GLU A 86 32.94 10.16 -25.99
CA GLU A 86 33.22 9.59 -27.32
C GLU A 86 32.97 10.63 -28.43
N GLY A 87 32.18 11.66 -28.16
CA GLY A 87 31.85 12.79 -29.04
C GLY A 87 32.72 14.04 -28.89
N VAL A 88 34.00 13.90 -28.53
CA VAL A 88 35.08 14.85 -28.87
C VAL A 88 36.16 14.13 -29.69
N LYS A 89 35.74 13.26 -30.61
CA LYS A 89 36.57 12.72 -31.70
C LYS A 89 35.78 12.67 -33.02
N ASP A 90 35.07 13.76 -33.33
CA ASP A 90 34.69 14.07 -34.71
C ASP A 90 35.63 15.18 -35.24
N GLU A 91 36.93 14.88 -35.24
CA GLU A 91 37.90 15.51 -36.14
C GLU A 91 38.23 14.47 -37.19
N GLY A 92 37.36 14.36 -38.20
CA GLY A 92 37.48 13.32 -39.22
C GLY A 92 36.60 13.50 -40.45
N GLN A 93 36.14 14.72 -40.73
CA GLN A 93 35.68 15.11 -42.07
C GLN A 93 36.55 16.24 -42.59
N LYS A 94 37.76 15.86 -43.02
CA LYS A 94 38.47 16.52 -44.11
C LYS A 94 38.62 15.47 -45.20
N GLU A 95 37.79 15.57 -46.22
CA GLU A 95 38.16 15.45 -47.64
C GLU A 95 37.03 16.02 -48.49
#